data_AF-A0AA43ETM2-F1
#
_entry.id   AF-A0AA43ETM2-F1
#
_cell.length_a   1.000
_cell.length_b   1.000
_cell.length_c   1.000
_cell.angle_alpha   90.00
_cell.angle_beta   90.00
_cell.angle_gamma   90.00
#
_symmetry.space_group_name_H-M   'P 1'
#
loop_
_entity.id
_entity.type
_entity.pdbx_description
1 polymer ?
#
loop_
_entity_poly.entity_id
_entity_poly.type
_entity_poly.pdbx_seq_one_letter_code
_entity_poly.pdbx_strand_id
1 'polypeptide(L)'
;MEYSLSHYRDIRTRLRETLSHAANNGTKRVVIYGTGELAEMAYLSLREIHMTLVGFVDDTQQESFLSYPVSPPEALSGWEFDAVLLADFEQTAGHRTTLGQCQVLDSKIIALTPVM
;
A
#
# COMPACT_ATOMS: atom_id res chain seq x y z
N MET A 1 4.67 -10.78 -16.97
CA MET A 1 4.20 -9.78 -17.97
C MET A 1 5.26 -8.70 -18.04
N GLU A 2 5.83 -8.43 -19.22
CA GLU A 2 6.81 -7.34 -19.40
C GLU A 2 6.06 -6.00 -19.40
N TYR A 3 5.85 -5.43 -18.21
CA TYR A 3 5.35 -4.07 -18.09
C TYR A 3 6.38 -3.14 -18.73
N SER A 4 6.03 -2.54 -19.88
CA SER A 4 6.90 -1.57 -20.54
C SER A 4 7.28 -0.46 -19.56
N LEU A 5 8.53 0.05 -19.64
CA LEU A 5 9.05 1.13 -18.81
C LEU A 5 8.10 2.34 -18.67
N SER A 6 7.32 2.62 -19.71
CA SER A 6 6.28 3.66 -19.73
C SER A 6 5.16 3.38 -18.71
N HIS A 7 4.72 2.14 -18.59
CA HIS A 7 3.67 1.73 -17.66
C HIS A 7 4.16 1.85 -16.21
N TYR A 8 5.42 1.52 -15.94
CA TYR A 8 6.02 1.68 -14.62
C TYR A 8 6.08 3.15 -14.17
N ARG A 9 6.48 4.05 -15.08
CA ARG A 9 6.50 5.49 -14.81
C ARG A 9 5.11 6.04 -14.55
N ASP A 10 4.11 5.57 -15.28
CA ASP A 10 2.71 5.96 -15.07
C ASP A 10 2.22 5.52 -13.68
N ILE A 11 2.42 4.25 -13.32
CA ILE A 11 2.06 3.72 -11.99
C ILE A 11 2.73 4.53 -10.88
N ARG A 12 4.04 4.80 -10.98
CA ARG A 12 4.77 5.59 -10.00
C ARG A 12 4.23 7.02 -9.88
N THR A 13 3.88 7.64 -11.01
CA THR A 13 3.31 9.00 -11.03
C THR A 13 1.97 9.01 -10.31
N ARG A 14 1.07 8.07 -10.63
CA ARG A 14 -0.24 7.94 -9.99
C ARG A 14 -0.15 7.67 -8.50
N LEU A 15 0.80 6.81 -8.12
CA LEU A 15 0.98 6.45 -6.74
C LEU A 15 1.47 7.66 -5.94
N ARG A 16 2.40 8.43 -6.50
CA ARG A 16 2.80 9.72 -5.92
C ARG A 16 1.63 10.71 -5.83
N GLU A 17 0.81 10.84 -6.86
CA GLU A 17 -0.36 11.75 -6.82
C GLU A 17 -1.38 11.32 -5.77
N THR A 18 -1.75 10.05 -5.75
CA THR A 18 -2.68 9.47 -4.77
C THR A 18 -2.17 9.67 -3.34
N LEU A 19 -0.90 9.37 -3.09
CA LEU A 19 -0.30 9.54 -1.77
C LEU A 19 -0.14 11.02 -1.40
N SER A 20 0.20 11.89 -2.35
CA SER A 20 0.28 13.33 -2.10
C SER A 20 -1.09 13.90 -1.75
N HIS A 21 -2.17 13.42 -2.38
CA HIS A 21 -3.53 13.80 -2.04
C HIS A 21 -3.89 13.33 -0.62
N ALA A 22 -3.55 12.09 -0.26
CA ALA A 22 -3.74 11.58 1.10
C ALA A 22 -2.93 12.39 2.13
N ALA A 23 -1.67 12.71 1.82
CA ALA A 23 -0.80 13.54 2.67
C ALA A 23 -1.40 14.94 2.91
N ASN A 24 -1.92 15.58 1.85
CA ASN A 24 -2.63 16.85 1.96
C ASN A 24 -3.91 16.74 2.81
N ASN A 25 -4.54 15.57 2.82
CA ASN A 25 -5.72 15.27 3.63
C ASN A 25 -5.37 14.86 5.08
N GLY A 26 -4.11 15.05 5.49
CA GLY A 26 -3.64 14.82 6.85
C GLY A 26 -3.10 13.40 7.13
N THR A 27 -3.08 12.51 6.14
CA THR A 27 -2.49 11.18 6.29
C THR A 27 -0.97 11.32 6.47
N LYS A 28 -0.39 10.72 7.52
CA LYS A 28 1.06 10.73 7.74
C LYS A 28 1.64 9.33 7.83
N ARG A 29 0.91 8.42 8.46
CA ARG A 29 1.29 7.04 8.73
C ARG A 29 0.53 6.12 7.79
N VAL A 30 1.26 5.46 6.91
CA VAL A 30 0.67 4.57 5.90
C VAL A 30 1.22 3.16 6.09
N VAL A 31 0.33 2.18 6.07
CA VAL A 31 0.68 0.75 5.95
C VAL A 31 0.62 0.38 4.47
N ILE A 32 1.55 -0.43 3.99
CA ILE A 32 1.46 -1.02 2.65
C ILE A 32 0.96 -2.45 2.79
N TYR A 33 -0.15 -2.77 2.12
CA TYR A 33 -0.63 -4.14 1.94
C TYR A 33 -0.15 -4.66 0.59
N GLY A 34 0.74 -5.65 0.60
CA GLY A 34 1.36 -6.21 -0.60
C GLY A 34 2.87 -6.30 -0.44
N THR A 35 3.48 -7.33 -1.04
CA THR A 35 4.94 -7.50 -1.12
C THR A 35 5.47 -7.72 -2.54
N GLY A 36 4.78 -7.13 -3.52
CA GLY A 36 5.18 -7.17 -4.95
C GLY A 36 5.97 -5.94 -5.43
N GLU A 37 6.17 -5.84 -6.74
CA GLU A 37 6.83 -4.69 -7.38
C GLU A 37 6.11 -3.36 -7.09
N LEU A 38 4.77 -3.40 -7.00
CA LEU A 38 3.96 -2.26 -6.61
C LEU A 38 4.23 -1.78 -5.18
N ALA A 39 4.50 -2.71 -4.25
CA ALA A 39 4.80 -2.38 -2.87
C ALA A 39 6.16 -1.69 -2.73
N GLU A 40 7.13 -2.07 -3.56
CA GLU A 40 8.42 -1.39 -3.63
C GLU A 40 8.26 0.05 -4.17
N MET A 41 7.54 0.20 -5.28
CA MET A 41 7.22 1.52 -5.84
C MET A 41 6.44 2.39 -4.85
N ALA A 42 5.53 1.78 -4.10
CA ALA A 42 4.78 2.41 -3.03
C ALA A 42 5.69 2.99 -1.95
N TYR A 43 6.59 2.15 -1.45
CA TYR A 43 7.54 2.53 -0.42
C TYR A 43 8.45 3.67 -0.85
N LEU A 44 8.99 3.60 -2.08
CA LEU A 44 9.84 4.66 -2.61
C LEU A 44 9.08 5.98 -2.72
N SER A 45 7.83 5.94 -3.17
CA SER A 45 7.00 7.13 -3.32
C SER A 45 6.62 7.76 -1.97
N LEU A 46 6.31 6.95 -0.95
CA LEU A 46 6.09 7.43 0.42
C LEU A 46 7.31 8.19 0.95
N ARG A 47 8.51 7.67 0.71
CA ARG A 47 9.76 8.31 1.13
C ARG A 47 10.00 9.64 0.43
N GLU A 48 9.66 9.76 -0.86
CA GLU A 48 9.80 11.01 -1.60
C GLU A 48 8.93 12.15 -1.06
N ILE A 49 7.73 11.83 -0.57
CA ILE A 49 6.79 12.82 -0.01
C ILE A 49 6.87 12.92 1.53
N HIS A 50 7.88 12.31 2.15
CA HIS A 50 8.13 12.34 3.59
C HIS A 50 6.97 11.76 4.43
N MET A 51 6.25 10.77 3.91
CA MET A 51 5.30 9.98 4.69
C MET A 51 6.01 8.88 5.48
N THR A 52 5.41 8.51 6.61
CA THR A 52 5.92 7.44 7.48
C THR A 52 5.31 6.12 7.06
N LEU A 53 6.16 5.18 6.63
CA LEU A 53 5.79 3.78 6.53
C LEU A 53 5.66 3.20 7.95
N VAL A 54 4.51 2.63 8.28
CA VAL A 54 4.28 1.92 9.54
C VAL A 54 4.82 0.48 9.45
N GLY A 55 4.56 -0.18 8.33
CA GLY A 55 5.03 -1.53 8.06
C GLY A 55 4.41 -2.09 6.78
N PHE A 56 4.87 -3.28 6.41
CA PHE A 56 4.29 -4.07 5.34
C PHE A 56 3.38 -5.13 5.95
N VAL A 57 2.22 -5.31 5.32
CA VAL A 57 1.32 -6.42 5.60
C VAL A 57 1.05 -7.19 4.33
N ASP A 58 0.91 -8.49 4.45
CA ASP A 58 0.58 -9.34 3.33
C ASP A 58 -0.07 -10.63 3.82
N ASP A 59 -0.82 -11.29 2.94
CA ASP A 59 -1.44 -12.59 3.23
C ASP A 59 -0.48 -13.76 2.93
N THR A 60 0.63 -13.50 2.22
CA THR A 60 1.66 -14.49 1.93
C THR A 60 2.50 -14.80 3.18
N GLN A 61 3.11 -15.99 3.18
CA GLN A 61 4.05 -16.43 4.23
C GLN A 61 5.43 -15.75 4.13
N GLN A 62 5.50 -14.54 3.57
CA GLN A 62 6.74 -13.80 3.45
C GLN A 62 7.15 -13.25 4.82
N GLU A 63 8.38 -13.55 5.25
CA GLU A 63 8.88 -13.10 6.56
C GLU A 63 9.33 -11.63 6.56
N SER A 64 9.89 -11.17 5.43
CA SER A 64 10.39 -9.79 5.30
C SER A 64 10.38 -9.29 3.86
N PHE A 65 10.26 -7.97 3.70
CA PHE A 65 10.26 -7.26 2.43
C PHE A 65 11.03 -5.94 2.59
N LEU A 66 11.97 -5.65 1.68
CA LEU A 66 12.83 -4.44 1.75
C LEU A 66 13.54 -4.26 3.10
N SER A 67 13.94 -5.36 3.75
CA SER A 67 14.52 -5.38 5.10
C SER A 67 13.58 -4.96 6.23
N TYR A 68 12.27 -4.86 5.96
CA TYR A 68 11.22 -4.69 6.98
C TYR A 68 10.49 -6.02 7.22
N PRO A 69 10.07 -6.30 8.45
CA PRO A 69 9.21 -7.45 8.72
C PRO A 69 7.85 -7.27 8.03
N VAL A 70 7.35 -8.35 7.45
CA VAL A 70 5.99 -8.40 6.89
C VAL A 70 5.11 -9.04 7.94
N SER A 71 4.02 -8.36 8.30
CA SER A 71 3.08 -8.84 9.31
C SER A 71 1.78 -9.29 8.68
N PRO A 72 1.05 -10.23 9.30
CA PRO A 72 -0.28 -10.57 8.83
C PRO A 72 -1.22 -9.35 8.99
N PRO A 73 -2.27 -9.24 8.17
CA PRO A 73 -3.25 -8.16 8.25
C PRO A 73 -3.94 -8.09 9.61
N GLU A 74 -4.04 -9.20 10.34
CA GLU A 74 -4.57 -9.26 11.71
C GLU A 74 -3.79 -8.38 12.69
N ALA A 75 -2.50 -8.16 12.45
CA ALA A 75 -1.66 -7.30 13.29
C ALA A 75 -2.05 -5.82 13.20
N LEU A 76 -2.77 -5.42 12.14
CA LEU A 76 -3.21 -4.03 11.94
C LEU A 76 -4.05 -3.52 13.10
N SER A 77 -4.83 -4.38 13.74
CA SER A 77 -5.66 -4.02 14.89
C SER A 77 -4.87 -3.41 16.05
N GLY A 78 -3.57 -3.74 16.17
CA GLY A 78 -2.67 -3.20 17.18
C GLY A 78 -1.80 -2.04 16.71
N TRP A 79 -1.90 -1.64 15.44
CA TRP A 79 -1.02 -0.64 14.83
C TRP A 79 -1.70 0.71 14.71
N GLU A 80 -0.94 1.78 14.91
CA GLU A 80 -1.44 3.13 14.66
C GLU A 80 -1.07 3.62 13.26
N PHE A 81 -2.08 3.68 12.39
CA PHE A 81 -1.94 4.21 11.03
C PHE A 81 -3.15 5.06 10.63
N ASP A 82 -2.90 5.95 9.68
CA ASP A 82 -3.91 6.85 9.12
C ASP A 82 -4.57 6.21 7.88
N ALA A 83 -3.79 5.47 7.08
CA ALA A 83 -4.28 4.78 5.89
C ALA A 83 -3.55 3.45 5.60
N VAL A 84 -4.20 2.56 4.85
CA VAL A 84 -3.61 1.34 4.28
C VAL A 84 -3.62 1.46 2.77
N LEU A 85 -2.46 1.39 2.15
CA LEU A 85 -2.29 1.38 0.71
C LEU A 85 -2.27 -0.06 0.19
N LEU A 86 -3.24 -0.41 -0.63
CA LEU A 86 -3.26 -1.67 -1.38
C LEU A 86 -2.29 -1.56 -2.56
N ALA A 87 -1.16 -2.24 -2.45
CA ALA A 87 -0.10 -2.29 -3.45
C ALA A 87 -0.21 -3.55 -4.32
N ASP A 88 -1.44 -3.90 -4.71
CA ASP A 88 -1.76 -5.01 -5.59
C ASP A 88 -2.99 -4.68 -6.43
N PHE A 89 -2.90 -4.85 -7.75
CA PHE A 89 -3.97 -4.55 -8.70
C PHE A 89 -4.93 -5.72 -8.95
N GLU A 90 -4.47 -6.95 -8.81
CA GLU A 90 -5.26 -8.14 -9.16
C GLU A 90 -6.08 -8.62 -7.96
N GLN A 91 -5.51 -8.52 -6.76
CA GLN A 91 -6.05 -8.99 -5.49
C GLN A 91 -6.65 -7.87 -4.65
N THR A 92 -6.84 -6.67 -5.20
CA THR A 92 -7.44 -5.53 -4.45
C THR A 92 -8.76 -5.91 -3.77
N ALA A 93 -9.62 -6.71 -4.43
CA ALA A 93 -10.90 -7.15 -3.87
C ALA A 93 -10.73 -8.14 -2.70
N GLY A 94 -9.77 -9.06 -2.81
CA GLY A 94 -9.41 -9.99 -1.74
C GLY A 94 -8.87 -9.25 -0.52
N HIS A 95 -7.91 -8.34 -0.73
CA HIS A 95 -7.33 -7.54 0.34
C HIS A 95 -8.35 -6.63 1.04
N ARG A 96 -9.30 -6.03 0.29
CA ARG A 96 -10.41 -5.28 0.90
C ARG A 96 -11.26 -6.15 1.82
N THR A 97 -11.55 -7.39 1.40
CA THR A 97 -12.31 -8.33 2.21
C THR A 97 -11.56 -8.63 3.51
N THR A 98 -10.26 -8.93 3.43
CA THR A 98 -9.42 -9.19 4.61
C THR A 98 -9.34 -7.98 5.54
N LEU A 99 -9.14 -6.79 5.00
CA LEU A 99 -9.14 -5.54 5.78
C LEU A 99 -10.48 -5.29 6.49
N GLY A 100 -11.60 -5.62 5.85
CA GLY A 100 -12.92 -5.57 6.48
C GLY A 100 -13.04 -6.52 7.68
N GLN A 101 -12.46 -7.73 7.60
CA GLN A 101 -12.40 -8.65 8.75
C GLN A 101 -11.52 -8.10 9.88
N CYS A 102 -10.46 -7.36 9.56
CA CYS A 102 -9.59 -6.67 10.52
C CYS A 102 -10.16 -5.32 11.02
N GLN A 103 -11.44 -5.04 10.78
CA GLN A 103 -12.13 -3.81 11.20
C GLN A 103 -11.51 -2.50 10.66
N VAL A 104 -10.78 -2.57 9.55
CA VAL A 104 -10.23 -1.38 8.89
C VAL A 104 -11.33 -0.71 8.07
N LEU A 105 -11.60 0.56 8.38
CA LEU A 105 -12.61 1.36 7.66
C LEU A 105 -12.21 1.56 6.20
N ASP A 106 -13.16 1.42 5.28
CA ASP A 106 -12.94 1.68 3.85
C ASP A 106 -12.39 3.08 3.55
N SER A 107 -12.75 4.09 4.37
CA SER A 107 -12.22 5.45 4.25
C SER A 107 -10.72 5.55 4.48
N LYS A 108 -10.10 4.57 5.14
CA LYS A 108 -8.65 4.48 5.34
C LYS A 108 -7.95 3.69 4.23
N ILE A 109 -8.68 3.03 3.34
CA ILE A 109 -8.13 2.16 2.32
C ILE A 109 -7.85 2.98 1.05
N ILE A 110 -6.57 3.11 0.73
CA ILE A 110 -6.09 3.71 -0.51
C ILE A 110 -5.79 2.57 -1.48
N ALA A 111 -6.38 2.60 -2.67
CA ALA A 111 -6.10 1.62 -3.72
C ALA A 111 -5.71 2.36 -4.99
N LEU A 112 -4.75 1.82 -5.73
CA LEU A 112 -4.49 2.30 -7.09
C LEU A 112 -5.57 1.77 -8.02
N THR A 113 -6.18 2.67 -8.79
CA THR A 113 -7.08 2.27 -9.87
C THR A 113 -6.26 1.95 -11.12
N PRO A 114 -6.40 0.74 -11.71
CA PRO A 114 -5.77 0.44 -12.99
C PRO A 114 -6.35 1.36 -14.07
N VAL A 115 -5.52 1.77 -15.04
CA VAL A 115 -6.02 2.45 -16.24
C VAL A 115 -6.62 1.40 -17.17
N MET A 116 -7.86 1.63 -17.59
CA MET A 116 -8.55 0.82 -18.60
C MET A 116 -8.09 1.21 -20.00
#